data_AF-A0A0K9P7A5-F1
#
_entry.id   AF-A0A0K9P7A5-F1
#
_cell.length_a   1.000
_cell.length_b   1.000
_cell.length_c   1.000
_cell.angle_alpha   90.00
_cell.angle_beta   90.00
_cell.angle_gamma   90.00
#
_symmetry.space_group_name_H-M   'P 1'
#
loop_
_entity.id
_entity.type
_entity.pdbx_description
1 polymer ?
#
loop_
_entity_poly.entity_id
_entity_poly.type
_entity_poly.pdbx_seq_one_letter_code
_entity_poly.pdbx_strand_id
1 'polypeptide(L)'
;MVVTTPDRSDDHSTDEQDYDHPNLHEMNMAGDQTKKKSREQNKDHPEYHPSQGQRFVIKFRNDQIVHDSVAKKLNKKCAMVANDFKLLPMDVPWFEQDQKNIDEAMETIQREFDYSGSTFGYRRVNERLNKLWRSAYNSLLDKYNNKDLTVEEVIRTLPDYIIKDQFLKKLMKRRSPRGLEISEINKGNRAKQTSHSLGSKSLAQRNYEANKRD
;
A
#
# COMPACT_ATOMS: atom_id res chain seq x y z
N MET A 1 -33.95 -32.22 -8.26
CA MET A 1 -32.52 -31.85 -8.08
C MET A 1 -32.46 -30.35 -8.07
N VAL A 2 -32.20 -29.75 -6.90
CA VAL A 2 -32.13 -28.29 -6.74
C VAL A 2 -30.65 -27.91 -6.88
N VAL A 3 -30.33 -27.17 -7.94
CA VAL A 3 -28.99 -26.64 -8.18
C VAL A 3 -28.86 -25.36 -7.37
N THR A 4 -28.17 -25.44 -6.24
CA THR A 4 -27.76 -24.26 -5.46
C THR A 4 -26.47 -23.70 -6.07
N THR A 5 -26.56 -22.52 -6.69
CA THR A 5 -25.40 -21.69 -7.00
C THR A 5 -24.87 -21.06 -5.70
N PRO A 6 -23.56 -21.08 -5.42
CA PRO A 6 -23.03 -20.39 -4.26
C PRO A 6 -23.05 -18.88 -4.50
N ASP A 7 -23.71 -18.19 -3.58
CA ASP A 7 -23.80 -16.74 -3.44
C ASP A 7 -22.38 -16.14 -3.31
N ARG A 8 -21.95 -15.46 -4.37
CA ARG A 8 -20.68 -14.75 -4.44
C ARG A 8 -20.92 -13.38 -3.82
N SER A 9 -20.64 -13.28 -2.52
CA SER A 9 -20.57 -12.01 -1.81
C SER A 9 -19.36 -11.22 -2.33
N ASP A 10 -19.56 -10.49 -3.43
CA ASP A 10 -18.65 -9.42 -3.85
C ASP A 10 -18.83 -8.27 -2.84
N ASP A 11 -18.04 -8.33 -1.76
CA ASP A 11 -18.00 -7.31 -0.71
C ASP A 11 -17.37 -6.02 -1.26
N HIS A 12 -18.23 -5.21 -1.89
CA HIS A 12 -17.93 -3.87 -2.37
C HIS A 12 -17.82 -2.89 -1.19
N SER A 13 -16.72 -2.98 -0.43
CA SER A 13 -16.35 -1.93 0.51
C SER A 13 -15.83 -0.71 -0.27
N THR A 14 -16.74 0.23 -0.52
CA THR A 14 -16.48 1.56 -1.09
C THR A 14 -16.13 2.53 0.04
N ASP A 15 -14.85 2.55 0.41
CA ASP A 15 -14.28 3.63 1.23
C ASP A 15 -12.88 3.97 0.70
N GLU A 16 -12.84 4.50 -0.52
CA GLU A 16 -11.66 5.20 -1.05
C GLU A 16 -11.66 6.62 -0.48
N GLN A 17 -11.19 6.75 0.76
CA GLN A 17 -10.75 8.03 1.30
C GLN A 17 -9.36 8.33 0.76
N ASP A 18 -9.26 9.50 0.16
CA ASP A 18 -8.07 10.17 -0.34
C ASP A 18 -7.00 10.22 0.77
N TYR A 19 -5.78 9.73 0.52
CA TYR A 19 -4.65 9.85 1.43
C TYR A 19 -3.39 10.24 0.67
N ASP A 20 -2.66 11.20 1.25
CA ASP A 20 -1.34 11.64 0.80
C ASP A 20 -0.46 10.47 0.35
N HIS A 21 -0.14 10.50 -0.94
CA HIS A 21 0.90 9.67 -1.53
C HIS A 21 2.24 10.05 -0.89
N PRO A 22 3.01 9.11 -0.30
CA PRO A 22 4.42 9.38 -0.10
C PRO A 22 5.02 9.67 -1.48
N ASN A 23 5.55 10.88 -1.67
CA ASN A 23 6.20 11.31 -2.90
C ASN A 23 7.25 10.27 -3.30
N LEU A 24 6.98 9.55 -4.39
CA LEU A 24 7.83 8.45 -4.87
C LEU A 24 9.20 8.94 -5.33
N HIS A 25 9.43 10.26 -5.38
CA HIS A 25 10.64 10.84 -5.93
C HIS A 25 11.86 10.80 -5.01
N GLU A 26 11.71 10.53 -3.71
CA GLU A 26 12.85 10.55 -2.77
C GLU A 26 13.48 9.18 -2.47
N MET A 27 12.87 8.07 -2.88
CA MET A 27 13.36 6.73 -2.50
C MET A 27 14.15 5.97 -3.57
N ASN A 28 14.40 6.55 -4.76
CA ASN A 28 15.12 5.87 -5.84
C ASN A 28 16.09 6.78 -6.62
N MET A 29 17.12 7.31 -5.96
CA MET A 29 18.30 7.87 -6.64
C MET A 29 19.58 7.26 -6.05
N ALA A 30 19.89 6.03 -6.47
CA ALA A 30 21.24 5.48 -6.41
C ALA A 30 21.71 5.26 -7.85
N GLY A 31 22.44 6.25 -8.39
CA GLY A 31 23.16 6.16 -9.66
C GLY A 31 22.76 7.18 -10.72
N ASP A 32 23.21 8.43 -10.59
CA ASP A 32 24.22 9.05 -11.46
C ASP A 32 24.48 10.51 -11.01
N GLN A 33 25.73 10.97 -11.08
CA GLN A 33 26.20 12.17 -10.38
C GLN A 33 25.94 13.47 -11.16
N THR A 34 25.47 14.52 -10.47
CA THR A 34 26.11 15.87 -10.41
C THR A 34 25.21 16.88 -9.68
N LYS A 35 25.35 16.95 -8.34
CA LYS A 35 25.37 18.19 -7.54
C LYS A 35 25.55 17.77 -6.07
N LYS A 36 26.71 18.11 -5.51
CA LYS A 36 27.08 17.89 -4.10
C LYS A 36 26.03 18.53 -3.18
N LYS A 37 25.11 17.74 -2.65
CA LYS A 37 24.61 17.92 -1.27
C LYS A 37 25.23 16.82 -0.45
N SER A 38 25.87 17.21 0.65
CA SER A 38 26.53 16.32 1.59
C SER A 38 25.61 15.14 1.94
N ARG A 39 25.98 13.96 1.44
CA ARG A 39 25.37 12.70 1.80
C ARG A 39 25.72 12.46 3.26
N GLU A 40 24.83 12.87 4.16
CA GLU A 40 24.87 12.37 5.53
C GLU A 40 24.91 10.85 5.45
N GLN A 41 25.93 10.29 6.07
CA GLN A 41 26.21 8.87 6.10
C GLN A 41 24.93 8.12 6.49
N ASN A 42 24.66 6.99 5.82
CA ASN A 42 23.71 5.98 6.26
C ASN A 42 23.99 5.66 7.73
N LYS A 43 23.23 6.30 8.62
CA LYS A 43 23.15 5.94 10.02
C LYS A 43 21.87 5.16 10.14
N ASP A 44 21.96 3.92 10.61
CA ASP A 44 20.87 3.22 11.29
C ASP A 44 20.39 4.13 12.42
N HIS A 45 19.51 5.06 12.06
CA HIS A 45 19.05 6.08 12.99
C HIS A 45 18.03 5.37 13.89
N PRO A 46 18.13 5.50 15.23
CA PRO A 46 17.09 5.02 16.16
C PRO A 46 15.71 5.70 15.90
N GLU A 47 15.69 6.67 14.98
CA GLU A 47 14.48 7.28 14.45
C GLU A 47 13.67 6.34 13.54
N TYR A 48 14.30 5.37 12.85
CA TYR A 48 13.61 4.48 11.91
C TYR A 48 13.50 3.04 12.39
N HIS A 49 14.45 2.58 13.19
CA HIS A 49 14.45 1.25 13.80
C HIS A 49 14.47 1.36 15.32
N PRO A 50 13.78 0.48 16.05
CA PRO A 50 13.93 0.43 17.50
C PRO A 50 15.35 -0.05 17.86
N SER A 51 15.82 0.29 19.06
CA SER A 51 17.08 -0.26 19.56
C SER A 51 17.03 -1.78 19.59
N GLN A 52 18.20 -2.45 19.55
CA GLN A 52 18.27 -3.90 19.57
C GLN A 52 17.48 -4.49 20.76
N GLY A 53 16.55 -5.40 20.46
CA GLY A 53 15.67 -6.03 21.46
C GLY A 53 14.45 -5.20 21.89
N GLN A 54 14.28 -3.99 21.35
CA GLN A 54 13.10 -3.15 21.60
C GLN A 54 12.12 -3.21 20.42
N ARG A 55 10.87 -2.82 20.69
CA ARG A 55 9.82 -2.62 19.69
C ARG A 55 9.14 -1.28 19.91
N PHE A 56 8.71 -0.64 18.84
CA PHE A 56 7.83 0.51 18.91
C PHE A 56 6.42 0.04 19.30
N VAL A 57 5.89 0.55 20.41
CA VAL A 57 4.55 0.17 20.89
C VAL A 57 3.48 1.00 20.17
N ILE A 58 2.56 0.32 19.48
CA ILE A 58 1.41 0.94 18.82
C ILE A 58 0.32 1.23 19.85
N LYS A 59 -0.13 2.49 19.88
CA LYS A 59 -1.23 2.91 20.73
C LYS A 59 -2.56 2.76 19.99
N PHE A 60 -3.57 2.29 20.71
CA PHE A 60 -4.94 2.16 20.22
C PHE A 60 -5.89 3.06 21.00
N ARG A 61 -6.92 3.56 20.32
CA ARG A 61 -8.09 4.22 20.92
C ARG A 61 -9.33 3.71 20.19
N ASN A 62 -10.25 3.09 20.90
CA ASN A 62 -11.45 2.45 20.32
C ASN A 62 -11.09 1.50 19.15
N ASP A 63 -10.08 0.66 19.38
CA ASP A 63 -9.50 -0.28 18.41
C ASP A 63 -8.92 0.36 17.13
N GLN A 64 -8.85 1.68 17.04
CA GLN A 64 -8.15 2.38 15.97
C GLN A 64 -6.73 2.74 16.41
N ILE A 65 -5.78 2.60 15.48
CA ILE A 65 -4.40 3.03 15.69
C ILE A 65 -4.41 4.56 15.87
N VAL A 66 -3.82 5.03 16.97
CA VAL A 66 -3.67 6.47 17.24
C VAL A 66 -2.67 7.04 16.23
N HIS A 67 -3.04 8.13 15.56
CA HIS A 67 -2.14 8.81 14.63
C HIS A 67 -1.05 9.60 15.38
N ASP A 68 0.05 8.95 15.73
CA ASP A 68 1.24 9.57 16.31
C ASP A 68 2.49 9.34 15.44
N SER A 69 3.67 9.74 15.94
CA SER A 69 4.94 9.54 15.23
C SER A 69 5.28 8.06 15.05
N VAL A 70 4.87 7.19 15.98
CA VAL A 70 5.10 5.75 15.89
C VAL A 70 4.20 5.13 14.82
N ALA A 71 2.93 5.51 14.75
CA ALA A 71 2.02 5.08 13.70
C ALA A 71 2.50 5.50 12.29
N LYS A 72 3.16 6.67 12.17
CA LYS A 72 3.81 7.08 10.92
C LYS A 72 4.96 6.13 10.54
N LYS A 73 5.78 5.72 11.50
CA LYS A 73 6.86 4.73 11.28
C LYS A 73 6.29 3.38 10.87
N LEU A 74 5.24 2.91 11.55
CA LEU A 74 4.51 1.69 11.18
C LEU A 74 4.03 1.78 9.74
N ASN A 75 3.40 2.88 9.36
CA ASN A 75 2.89 3.06 8.00
C ASN A 75 4.01 3.02 6.95
N LYS A 76 5.17 3.63 7.23
CA LYS A 76 6.35 3.54 6.35
C LYS A 76 6.84 2.10 6.23
N LYS A 77 6.95 1.36 7.34
CA LYS A 77 7.35 -0.06 7.33
C LYS A 77 6.37 -0.91 6.54
N CYS A 78 5.06 -0.76 6.76
CA CYS A 78 4.04 -1.46 5.98
C CYS A 78 4.15 -1.13 4.49
N ALA A 79 4.42 0.14 4.14
CA ALA A 79 4.58 0.52 2.74
C ALA A 79 5.81 -0.16 2.12
N MET A 80 6.94 -0.20 2.82
CA MET A 80 8.13 -0.91 2.34
C MET A 80 7.85 -2.39 2.08
N VAL A 81 7.23 -3.08 3.05
CA VAL A 81 6.88 -4.50 2.92
C VAL A 81 5.87 -4.73 1.79
N ALA A 82 4.85 -3.86 1.68
CA ALA A 82 3.84 -3.93 0.61
C ALA A 82 4.41 -3.74 -0.81
N ASN A 83 5.56 -3.06 -0.94
CA ASN A 83 6.24 -2.85 -2.22
C ASN A 83 7.21 -4.00 -2.56
N ASP A 84 7.44 -4.94 -1.66
CA ASP A 84 8.24 -6.13 -1.95
C ASP A 84 7.41 -7.17 -2.70
N PHE A 85 7.36 -7.03 -4.02
CA PHE A 85 6.61 -7.95 -4.90
C PHE A 85 7.26 -9.33 -5.08
N LYS A 86 8.46 -9.56 -4.51
CA LYS A 86 9.01 -10.91 -4.40
C LYS A 86 8.34 -11.66 -3.26
N LEU A 87 8.12 -10.97 -2.14
CA LEU A 87 7.40 -11.51 -0.99
C LEU A 87 5.88 -11.52 -1.22
N LEU A 88 5.32 -10.41 -1.71
CA LEU A 88 3.88 -10.23 -1.94
C LEU A 88 3.59 -10.03 -3.45
N PRO A 89 3.57 -11.11 -4.25
CA PRO A 89 3.39 -11.03 -5.70
C PRO A 89 2.22 -10.13 -6.10
N MET A 90 2.48 -9.16 -6.98
CA MET A 90 1.42 -8.23 -7.38
C MET A 90 0.32 -8.95 -8.14
N ASP A 91 0.64 -9.93 -9.00
CA ASP A 91 -0.31 -10.61 -9.87
C ASP A 91 -1.34 -11.46 -9.11
N VAL A 92 -1.00 -11.94 -7.92
CA VAL A 92 -1.87 -12.74 -7.05
C VAL A 92 -2.82 -11.84 -6.24
N PRO A 93 -4.15 -12.03 -6.27
CA PRO A 93 -5.09 -11.31 -5.41
C PRO A 93 -4.77 -11.47 -3.91
N TRP A 94 -5.05 -10.45 -3.09
CA TRP A 94 -4.72 -10.48 -1.64
C TRP A 94 -5.26 -11.72 -0.90
N PHE A 95 -6.49 -12.14 -1.22
CA PHE A 95 -7.14 -13.29 -0.60
C PHE A 95 -6.62 -14.65 -1.12
N GLU A 96 -5.81 -14.65 -2.19
CA GLU A 96 -5.15 -15.81 -2.78
C GLU A 96 -3.63 -15.80 -2.51
N GLN A 97 -3.12 -14.82 -1.75
CA GLN A 97 -1.71 -14.79 -1.38
C GLN A 97 -1.35 -16.03 -0.57
N ASP A 98 -0.12 -16.51 -0.75
CA ASP A 98 0.40 -17.58 0.10
C ASP A 98 0.41 -17.10 1.56
N GLN A 99 -0.25 -17.85 2.44
CA GLN A 99 -0.32 -17.51 3.85
C GLN A 99 1.06 -17.41 4.47
N LYS A 100 2.04 -18.21 4.01
CA LYS A 100 3.43 -18.12 4.46
C LYS A 100 4.04 -16.76 4.16
N ASN A 101 3.75 -16.19 2.98
CA ASN A 101 4.26 -14.88 2.60
C ASN A 101 3.60 -13.76 3.41
N ILE A 102 2.31 -13.90 3.71
CA ILE A 102 1.60 -12.98 4.60
C ILE A 102 2.19 -13.05 6.00
N ASP A 103 2.44 -14.25 6.53
CA ASP A 103 3.02 -14.43 7.85
C ASP A 103 4.44 -13.86 7.91
N GLU A 104 5.28 -14.10 6.91
CA GLU A 104 6.63 -13.52 6.81
C GLU A 104 6.59 -11.97 6.72
N ALA A 105 5.65 -11.41 5.96
CA ALA A 105 5.44 -9.97 5.89
C ALA A 105 5.01 -9.40 7.25
N MET A 106 4.11 -10.09 7.96
CA MET A 106 3.63 -9.68 9.27
C MET A 106 4.71 -9.82 10.34
N GLU A 107 5.48 -10.90 10.35
CA GLU A 107 6.64 -11.11 11.24
C GLU A 107 7.70 -10.02 11.03
N THR A 108 7.95 -9.63 9.78
CA THR A 108 8.87 -8.53 9.44
C THR A 108 8.43 -7.20 10.06
N ILE A 109 7.12 -6.96 10.17
CA ILE A 109 6.58 -5.77 10.85
C ILE A 109 6.64 -5.97 12.37
N GLN A 110 6.28 -7.14 12.90
CA GLN A 110 6.28 -7.44 14.33
C GLN A 110 7.65 -7.40 14.99
N ARG A 111 8.71 -7.65 14.21
CA ARG A 111 10.10 -7.50 14.68
C ARG A 111 10.37 -6.10 15.22
N GLU A 112 9.75 -5.07 14.64
CA GLU A 112 9.99 -3.68 14.99
C GLU A 112 8.81 -3.02 15.71
N PHE A 113 7.61 -3.57 15.59
CA PHE A 113 6.39 -2.97 16.13
C PHE A 113 5.62 -3.96 17.01
N ASP A 114 5.27 -3.51 18.22
CA ASP A 114 4.34 -4.21 19.09
C ASP A 114 2.95 -3.60 18.96
N TYR A 115 2.05 -4.35 18.33
CA TYR A 115 0.64 -4.00 18.19
C TYR A 115 -0.28 -4.99 18.92
N SER A 116 0.25 -5.71 19.92
CA SER A 116 -0.53 -6.61 20.78
C SER A 116 -1.48 -5.87 21.75
N GLY A 117 -1.33 -4.54 21.86
CA GLY A 117 -2.20 -3.69 22.69
C GLY A 117 -3.67 -3.61 22.25
N SER A 118 -4.07 -4.31 21.18
CA SER A 118 -5.47 -4.55 20.81
C SER A 118 -5.60 -5.96 20.23
N THR A 119 -6.71 -6.64 20.53
CA THR A 119 -7.08 -7.93 19.92
C THR A 119 -7.25 -7.81 18.39
N PHE A 120 -7.43 -6.60 17.87
CA PHE A 120 -7.54 -6.31 16.45
C PHE A 120 -6.23 -5.84 15.80
N GLY A 121 -5.13 -5.71 16.54
CA GLY A 121 -3.88 -5.14 16.04
C GLY A 121 -3.37 -5.83 14.78
N TYR A 122 -3.30 -7.16 14.78
CA TYR A 122 -2.94 -7.94 13.60
C TYR A 122 -3.86 -7.65 12.40
N ARG A 123 -5.18 -7.67 12.63
CA ARG A 123 -6.17 -7.41 11.58
C ARG A 123 -5.98 -6.02 10.96
N ARG A 124 -5.79 -4.98 11.78
CA ARG A 124 -5.60 -3.60 11.29
C ARG A 124 -4.31 -3.44 10.48
N VAL A 125 -3.23 -4.09 10.90
CA VAL A 125 -1.96 -4.08 10.17
C VAL A 125 -2.10 -4.81 8.83
N ASN A 126 -2.74 -5.98 8.83
CA ASN A 126 -3.01 -6.76 7.60
C ASN A 126 -3.89 -6.00 6.60
N GLU A 127 -4.98 -5.38 7.08
CA GLU A 127 -5.84 -4.50 6.26
C GLU A 127 -5.06 -3.33 5.66
N ARG A 128 -4.16 -2.71 6.46
CA ARG A 128 -3.31 -1.63 5.98
C ARG A 128 -2.32 -2.11 4.92
N LEU A 129 -1.75 -3.29 5.12
CA LEU A 129 -0.81 -3.91 4.18
C LEU A 129 -1.48 -4.20 2.84
N ASN A 130 -2.68 -4.79 2.85
CA ASN A 130 -3.50 -5.00 1.65
C ASN A 130 -3.74 -3.68 0.88
N LYS A 131 -4.17 -2.63 1.59
CA LYS A 131 -4.42 -1.31 0.97
C LYS A 131 -3.15 -0.73 0.33
N LEU A 132 -2.03 -0.78 1.04
CA LEU A 132 -0.75 -0.28 0.54
C LEU A 132 -0.23 -1.11 -0.64
N TRP A 133 -0.37 -2.43 -0.60
CA TRP A 133 0.02 -3.33 -1.69
C TRP A 133 -0.80 -3.03 -2.96
N ARG A 134 -2.12 -2.83 -2.83
CA ARG A 134 -2.99 -2.39 -3.93
C ARG A 134 -2.55 -1.06 -4.52
N SER A 135 -2.27 -0.09 -3.66
CA SER A 135 -1.79 1.23 -4.07
C SER A 135 -0.44 1.14 -4.80
N ALA A 136 0.48 0.31 -4.30
CA ALA A 136 1.81 0.13 -4.86
C ALA A 136 1.78 -0.40 -6.30
N TYR A 137 1.10 -1.53 -6.56
CA TYR A 137 1.07 -2.06 -7.91
C TYR A 137 0.22 -1.20 -8.86
N ASN A 138 -0.84 -0.54 -8.37
CA ASN A 138 -1.62 0.38 -9.20
C ASN A 138 -0.76 1.57 -9.64
N SER A 139 0.05 2.12 -8.71
CA SER A 139 0.99 3.20 -9.03
C SER A 139 2.02 2.77 -10.08
N LEU A 140 2.52 1.53 -10.02
CA LEU A 140 3.39 0.99 -11.07
C LEU A 140 2.67 0.88 -12.42
N LEU A 141 1.44 0.36 -12.43
CA LEU A 141 0.66 0.27 -13.65
C LEU A 141 0.38 1.65 -14.23
N ASP A 142 0.00 2.64 -13.41
CA ASP A 142 -0.27 4.00 -13.89
C ASP A 142 0.99 4.65 -14.46
N LYS A 143 2.14 4.42 -13.82
CA LYS A 143 3.42 4.97 -14.27
C LYS A 143 3.91 4.39 -15.59
N TYR A 144 3.78 3.08 -15.78
CA TYR A 144 4.43 2.38 -16.90
C TYR A 144 3.46 1.90 -18.00
N ASN A 145 2.15 1.93 -17.78
CA ASN A 145 1.17 1.59 -18.82
C ASN A 145 1.04 2.73 -19.85
N ASN A 146 1.89 2.71 -20.87
CA ASN A 146 1.71 3.56 -22.03
C ASN A 146 0.65 2.96 -22.97
N LYS A 147 -0.52 3.61 -23.06
CA LYS A 147 -1.66 3.16 -23.86
C LYS A 147 -1.41 3.20 -25.37
N ASP A 148 -0.43 3.98 -25.82
CA ASP A 148 -0.07 4.11 -27.23
C ASP A 148 0.83 2.97 -27.70
N LEU A 149 1.35 2.17 -26.77
CA LEU A 149 2.20 1.01 -27.03
C LEU A 149 1.42 -0.31 -26.88
N THR A 150 1.85 -1.32 -27.63
CA THR A 150 1.44 -2.72 -27.42
C THR A 150 1.90 -3.22 -26.05
N VAL A 151 1.32 -4.32 -25.58
CA VAL A 151 1.70 -4.91 -24.29
C VAL A 151 3.17 -5.31 -24.31
N GLU A 152 3.63 -5.92 -25.39
CA GLU A 152 5.00 -6.39 -25.59
C GLU A 152 6.01 -5.24 -25.57
N GLU A 153 5.68 -4.10 -26.20
CA GLU A 153 6.51 -2.90 -26.16
C GLU A 153 6.60 -2.32 -24.75
N VAL A 154 5.48 -2.23 -24.03
CA VAL A 154 5.50 -1.80 -22.63
C VAL A 154 6.43 -2.68 -21.81
N ILE A 155 6.30 -4.01 -21.90
CA ILE A 155 7.15 -4.96 -21.15
C ILE A 155 8.63 -4.80 -21.49
N ARG A 156 8.99 -4.54 -22.76
CA ARG A 156 10.38 -4.30 -23.17
C ARG A 156 10.98 -3.04 -22.56
N THR A 157 10.16 -2.02 -22.32
CA THR A 157 10.59 -0.74 -21.74
C THR A 157 10.59 -0.73 -20.20
N LEU A 158 10.12 -1.78 -19.54
CA LEU A 158 10.09 -1.84 -18.08
C LEU A 158 11.51 -1.87 -17.49
N PRO A 159 11.78 -1.08 -16.44
CA PRO A 159 13.00 -1.20 -15.65
C PRO A 159 13.22 -2.60 -15.07
N ASP A 160 14.49 -2.99 -14.93
CA ASP A 160 14.88 -4.35 -14.49
C ASP A 160 14.44 -4.73 -13.07
N TYR A 161 14.19 -3.74 -12.21
CA TYR A 161 13.72 -3.99 -10.85
C TYR A 161 12.24 -4.43 -10.81
N ILE A 162 11.49 -4.29 -11.91
CA ILE A 162 10.09 -4.70 -12.01
C ILE A 162 10.02 -6.16 -12.46
N ILE A 163 9.25 -6.97 -11.72
CA ILE A 163 9.01 -8.37 -12.06
C ILE A 163 8.07 -8.44 -13.27
N LYS A 164 8.64 -8.55 -14.46
CA LYS A 164 7.96 -8.42 -15.76
C LYS A 164 6.74 -9.34 -15.90
N ASP A 165 6.83 -10.59 -15.47
CA ASP A 165 5.73 -11.56 -15.58
C ASP A 165 4.52 -11.17 -14.73
N GLN A 166 4.76 -10.70 -13.50
CA GLN A 166 3.68 -10.27 -12.62
C GLN A 166 3.02 -8.99 -13.17
N PHE A 167 3.83 -8.04 -13.65
CA PHE A 167 3.34 -6.82 -14.28
C PHE A 167 2.51 -7.11 -15.54
N LEU A 168 3.00 -8.01 -16.41
CA LEU A 168 2.33 -8.44 -17.63
C LEU A 168 0.93 -8.97 -17.34
N LYS A 169 0.78 -9.90 -16.39
CA LYS A 169 -0.53 -10.44 -16.02
C LYS A 169 -1.50 -9.36 -15.55
N LYS A 170 -1.02 -8.40 -14.75
CA LYS A 170 -1.84 -7.27 -14.30
C LYS A 170 -2.22 -6.32 -15.44
N LEU A 171 -1.27 -6.02 -16.32
CA LEU A 171 -1.50 -5.16 -17.47
C LEU A 171 -2.54 -5.78 -18.41
N MET A 172 -2.42 -7.08 -18.71
CA MET A 172 -3.39 -7.84 -19.51
C MET A 172 -4.78 -7.81 -18.88
N LYS A 173 -4.87 -8.04 -17.56
CA LYS A 173 -6.16 -7.93 -16.83
C LYS A 173 -6.75 -6.53 -16.94
N ARG A 174 -5.93 -5.48 -16.78
CA ARG A 174 -6.37 -4.08 -16.84
C ARG A 174 -6.83 -3.65 -18.23
N ARG A 175 -6.18 -4.15 -19.29
CA ARG A 175 -6.53 -3.87 -20.70
C ARG A 175 -7.61 -4.80 -21.26
N SER A 176 -7.98 -5.86 -20.56
CA SER A 176 -9.07 -6.75 -20.97
C SER A 176 -10.42 -6.02 -21.02
N PRO A 177 -11.40 -6.49 -21.82
CA PRO A 177 -12.74 -5.89 -21.88
C PRO A 177 -13.37 -5.70 -20.50
N ARG A 178 -13.30 -6.73 -19.65
CA ARG A 178 -13.78 -6.67 -18.26
C ARG A 178 -13.02 -5.63 -17.42
N GLY A 179 -11.71 -5.52 -17.60
CA GLY A 179 -10.88 -4.54 -16.90
C GLY A 179 -11.26 -3.10 -17.25
N LEU A 180 -11.54 -2.85 -18.54
CA LEU A 180 -12.00 -1.55 -19.03
C LEU A 180 -13.40 -1.20 -18.51
N GLU A 181 -14.33 -2.16 -18.52
CA GLU A 181 -15.67 -1.98 -17.95
C GLU A 181 -15.61 -1.57 -16.47
N ILE A 182 -14.85 -2.31 -15.66
CA ILE A 182 -14.64 -1.99 -14.23
C ILE A 182 -14.02 -0.60 -14.07
N SER A 183 -13.06 -0.24 -14.92
CA SER A 183 -12.41 1.07 -14.87
C SER A 183 -13.40 2.21 -15.14
N GLU A 184 -14.30 2.04 -16.11
CA GLU A 184 -15.33 3.05 -16.43
C GLU A 184 -16.38 3.15 -15.31
N ILE A 185 -16.82 2.03 -14.74
CA ILE A 185 -17.71 2.02 -13.56
C ILE A 185 -17.06 2.79 -12.41
N ASN A 186 -15.80 2.49 -12.09
CA ASN A 186 -15.08 3.16 -11.01
C ASN A 186 -14.89 4.65 -11.28
N LYS A 187 -14.65 5.05 -12.53
CA LYS A 187 -14.58 6.46 -12.93
C LYS A 187 -15.92 7.16 -12.72
N GLY A 188 -17.02 6.54 -13.11
CA GLY A 188 -18.37 7.04 -12.86
C GLY A 188 -18.69 7.16 -11.37
N ASN A 189 -18.26 6.20 -10.56
CA ASN A 189 -18.45 6.24 -9.11
C ASN A 189 -17.64 7.37 -8.46
N ARG A 190 -16.36 7.55 -8.83
CA ARG A 190 -15.53 8.66 -8.35
C ARG A 190 -16.13 10.03 -8.70
N ALA A 191 -16.74 10.18 -9.88
CA ALA A 191 -17.39 11.42 -10.28
C ALA A 191 -18.66 11.75 -9.44
N LYS A 192 -19.30 10.73 -8.85
CA LYS A 192 -20.46 10.87 -7.97
C LYS A 192 -20.07 11.13 -6.51
N GLN A 193 -18.82 10.84 -6.13
CA GLN A 193 -18.33 11.15 -4.80
C GLN A 193 -18.17 12.67 -4.67
N THR A 194 -18.82 13.27 -3.69
CA THR A 194 -18.66 14.69 -3.38
C THR A 194 -17.23 14.93 -2.93
N SER A 195 -16.54 15.84 -3.62
CA SER A 195 -15.25 16.37 -3.16
C SER A 195 -15.47 17.04 -1.81
N HIS A 196 -15.12 16.35 -0.72
CA HIS A 196 -15.10 16.98 0.59
C HIS A 196 -14.00 18.04 0.56
N SER A 197 -14.36 19.31 0.75
CA SER A 197 -13.42 20.46 0.83
C SER A 197 -12.43 20.40 2.01
N LEU A 198 -12.39 19.27 2.73
CA LEU A 198 -11.69 19.09 4.00
C LEU A 198 -10.38 18.29 3.88
N GLY A 199 -9.96 17.92 2.66
CA GLY A 199 -8.67 17.31 2.38
C GLY A 199 -8.53 15.85 2.80
N SER A 200 -7.48 15.21 2.29
CA SER A 200 -7.14 13.78 2.28
C SER A 200 -6.75 13.18 3.67
N LYS A 201 -7.34 13.68 4.76
CA LYS A 201 -6.98 13.30 6.14
C LYS A 201 -8.03 12.40 6.76
N SER A 202 -7.57 11.30 7.37
CA SER A 202 -8.45 10.41 8.15
C SER A 202 -9.13 11.20 9.27
N LEU A 203 -10.34 10.80 9.65
CA LEU A 203 -11.02 11.36 10.83
C LEU A 203 -10.13 11.27 12.08
N ALA A 204 -9.39 10.16 12.23
CA ALA A 204 -8.49 9.95 13.35
C ALA A 204 -7.26 10.89 13.32
N GLN A 205 -6.73 11.21 12.15
CA GLN A 205 -5.67 12.22 11.97
C GLN A 205 -6.20 13.62 12.25
N ARG A 206 -7.41 13.95 11.78
CA ARG A 206 -8.07 15.23 12.08
C ARG A 206 -8.26 15.44 13.59
N ASN A 207 -8.75 14.41 14.28
CA ASN A 207 -8.94 14.47 15.74
C ASN A 207 -7.61 14.64 16.48
N TYR A 208 -6.53 14.01 16.02
CA TYR A 208 -5.20 14.19 16.61
C TYR A 208 -4.66 15.60 16.40
N GLU A 209 -4.79 16.16 15.19
CA GLU A 209 -4.33 17.51 14.86
C GLU A 209 -5.17 18.59 15.58
N ALA A 210 -6.47 18.39 15.73
CA ALA A 210 -7.36 19.29 16.49
C ALA A 210 -6.97 19.34 17.97
N ASN A 211 -6.79 18.17 18.61
CA ASN A 211 -6.38 18.07 20.01
C ASN A 211 -4.97 18.58 20.32
N LYS A 212 -4.18 18.96 19.30
CA LYS A 212 -2.84 19.56 19.46
C LYS A 212 -2.83 21.08 19.33
N ARG A 213 -3.95 21.68 18.90
CA ARG A 213 -4.09 23.13 18.69
C ARG A 213 -4.76 23.85 19.87
N ASP A 214 -5.27 23.09 20.83
CA ASP A 214 -5.74 23.55 22.15
C ASP A 214 -4.65 23.32 23.20
#